data_AF-A0A7X3TI68-F1
#
_entry.id   AF-A0A7X3TI68-F1
#
_cell.length_a   1.000
_cell.length_b   1.000
_cell.length_c   1.000
_cell.angle_alpha   90.00
_cell.angle_beta   90.00
_cell.angle_gamma   90.00
#
_symmetry.space_group_name_H-M   'P 1'
#
loop_
_entity.id
_entity.type
_entity.pdbx_description
1 polymer ?
#
loop_
_entity_poly.entity_id
_entity_poly.type
_entity_poly.pdbx_seq_one_letter_code
_entity_poly.pdbx_strand_id
1 'polypeptide(L)' 'MLEIRSLIHGDWEAVRTIYEEGIATGDATFETEAPGWESWDANHLDGCRLVAEREGR' A
#
# COMPACT_ATOMS: atom_id res chain seq x y z
N MET A 1 0.38 -18.99 6.13
CA MET A 1 -0.75 -19.04 5.18
C MET A 1 -0.79 -17.71 4.45
N LEU A 2 -1.03 -17.69 3.14
CA LEU A 2 -1.21 -16.46 2.37
C LEU A 2 -2.71 -16.20 2.25
N GLU A 3 -3.15 -15.01 2.61
CA GLU A 3 -4.54 -14.57 2.54
C GLU A 3 -4.62 -13.25 1.76
N ILE A 4 -5.68 -13.06 0.98
CA ILE A 4 -5.98 -11.82 0.28
C ILE A 4 -7.25 -11.24 0.88
N ARG A 5 -7.18 -9.98 1.31
CA ARG A 5 -8.32 -9.25 1.88
C ARG A 5 -8.29 -7.77 1.50
N SER A 6 -9.37 -7.06 1.80
CA SER A 6 -9.41 -5.60 1.63
C SER A 6 -8.37 -4.92 2.51
N LEU A 7 -7.75 -3.88 1.96
CA LEU A 7 -6.87 -2.99 2.71
C LEU A 7 -7.69 -2.16 3.70
N ILE A 8 -7.25 -2.09 4.95
CA ILE A 8 -7.80 -1.20 5.97
C ILE A 8 -6.75 -0.16 6.40
N HIS A 9 -7.18 0.93 7.04
CA HIS A 9 -6.28 1.98 7.53
C HIS A 9 -5.10 1.44 8.37
N GLY A 10 -5.33 0.39 9.17
CA GLY A 10 -4.30 -0.23 10.00
C GLY A 10 -3.16 -0.88 9.21
N ASP A 11 -3.37 -1.24 7.95
CA ASP A 11 -2.35 -1.81 7.08
C ASP A 11 -1.43 -0.75 6.47
N TRP A 12 -1.84 0.53 6.53
CA TRP A 12 -1.21 1.60 5.76
C TRP A 12 0.28 1.73 6.03
N GLU A 13 0.72 1.60 7.28
CA GLU A 13 2.14 1.70 7.61
C GLU A 13 2.98 0.65 6.87
N ALA A 14 2.52 -0.61 6.85
CA ALA A 14 3.21 -1.69 6.15
C ALA A 14 3.15 -1.52 4.63
N VAL A 15 1.98 -1.14 4.09
CA VAL A 15 1.78 -0.87 2.67
C VAL A 15 2.67 0.28 2.20
N ARG A 16 2.75 1.35 3.00
CA ARG A 16 3.60 2.51 2.76
C ARG A 16 5.07 2.10 2.69
N THR A 17 5.56 1.26 3.62
CA THR A 17 6.94 0.77 3.57
C THR A 17 7.23 0.04 2.26
N ILE A 18 6.35 -0.87 1.82
CA ILE A 18 6.51 -1.60 0.55
C ILE A 18 6.47 -0.62 -0.64
N TYR A 19 5.58 0.38 -0.59
CA TYR A 19 5.46 1.39 -1.64
C TYR A 19 6.73 2.27 -1.73
N GLU A 20 7.30 2.68 -0.59
CA GLU A 20 8.57 3.40 -0.52
C GLU A 20 9.75 2.57 -1.04
N GLU A 21 9.80 1.27 -0.75
CA GLU A 21 10.78 0.34 -1.33
C GLU A 21 10.67 0.30 -2.85
N GLY A 22 9.44 0.28 -3.39
CA GLY A 22 9.18 0.38 -4.82
C GLY A 22 9.65 1.70 -5.42
N ILE A 23 9.35 2.83 -4.79
CA ILE A 23 9.83 4.17 -5.20
C ILE A 23 11.36 4.20 -5.28
N ALA A 24 12.05 3.63 -4.28
CA ALA A 24 13.51 3.61 -4.22
C ALA A 24 14.16 2.87 -5.40
N THR A 25 13.43 1.95 -6.06
CA THR A 25 13.91 1.28 -7.28
C THR A 25 13.92 2.20 -8.50
N GLY A 26 13.06 3.21 -8.54
CA GLY A 26 12.88 4.11 -9.69
C GLY A 26 12.02 3.56 -10.83
N ASP A 27 11.52 2.32 -10.72
CA ASP A 27 10.77 1.66 -11.80
C ASP A 27 9.28 1.48 -11.50
N ALA A 28 8.86 1.60 -10.23
CA ALA A 28 7.52 1.24 -9.78
C ALA A 28 6.45 2.34 -10.02
N THR A 29 6.86 3.61 -9.98
CA THR A 29 5.96 4.78 -10.04
C THR A 29 6.75 6.06 -10.36
N PHE A 30 6.06 7.13 -10.73
CA PHE A 30 6.66 8.47 -10.90
C PHE A 30 6.72 9.28 -9.60
N GLU A 31 6.08 8.81 -8.53
CA GLU A 31 6.16 9.44 -7.22
C GLU A 31 7.59 9.38 -6.67
N THR A 32 8.05 10.47 -6.03
CA THR A 32 9.37 10.53 -5.39
C THR A 32 9.34 10.20 -3.91
N GLU A 33 8.15 10.22 -3.29
CA GLU A 33 7.91 9.84 -1.90
C GLU A 33 6.50 9.24 -1.76
N ALA A 34 6.29 8.42 -0.74
CA ALA A 34 4.96 7.90 -0.48
C ALA A 34 4.04 9.00 0.08
N PRO A 35 2.80 9.14 -0.41
CA PRO A 35 1.86 10.12 0.10
C PRO A 35 1.45 9.82 1.57
N GLY A 36 0.75 10.74 2.21
CA GLY A 36 0.03 10.44 3.45
C GLY A 36 -1.21 9.57 3.20
N TRP A 37 -1.74 8.92 4.25
CA TRP A 37 -2.94 8.07 4.15
C TRP A 37 -4.11 8.79 3.49
N GLU A 38 -4.46 10.00 3.96
CA GLU A 38 -5.63 10.73 3.46
C GLU A 38 -5.54 11.00 1.95
N SER A 39 -4.35 11.32 1.45
CA SER A 39 -4.11 11.53 0.03
C SER A 39 -4.21 10.22 -0.74
N TRP A 40 -3.64 9.13 -0.22
CA TRP A 40 -3.75 7.82 -0.85
C TRP A 40 -5.22 7.35 -0.90
N ASP A 41 -5.96 7.52 0.19
CA ASP A 41 -7.38 7.19 0.32
C ASP A 41 -8.26 8.02 -0.64
N ALA A 42 -8.01 9.32 -0.77
CA ALA A 42 -8.77 10.16 -1.70
C ALA A 42 -8.55 9.80 -3.17
N ASN A 43 -7.40 9.19 -3.52
CA ASN A 43 -7.00 8.93 -4.91
C ASN A 43 -7.17 7.47 -5.36
N HIS A 44 -7.62 6.57 -4.49
CA HIS A 44 -7.83 5.16 -4.83
C HIS A 44 -9.28 4.74 -4.58
N LEU A 45 -9.82 3.78 -5.35
CA LEU A 45 -11.19 3.28 -5.13
C LEU A 45 -11.22 2.29 -3.96
N ASP A 46 -12.07 2.51 -2.96
CA ASP A 46 -12.17 1.64 -1.76
C ASP A 46 -12.30 0.14 -2.10
N GLY A 47 -13.13 -0.20 -3.08
CA GLY A 47 -13.39 -1.58 -3.49
C GLY A 47 -12.26 -2.26 -4.27
N CYS A 48 -11.23 -1.52 -4.68
CA CYS A 48 -10.14 -2.03 -5.53
C CYS A 48 -8.80 -2.15 -4.79
N ARG A 49 -8.81 -2.01 -3.46
CA ARG A 49 -7.59 -2.04 -2.64
C ARG A 49 -7.51 -3.35 -1.89
N LEU A 50 -6.53 -4.16 -2.26
CA LEU A 50 -6.32 -5.48 -1.68
C LEU A 50 -4.90 -5.56 -1.11
N VAL A 51 -4.78 -6.25 0.03
CA VAL A 51 -3.51 -6.66 0.61
C VAL A 51 -3.38 -8.17 0.54
N ALA A 52 -2.15 -8.64 0.36
CA ALA A 52 -1.80 -10.03 0.53
C ALA A 52 -1.01 -10.16 1.82
N GLU A 53 -1.58 -10.81 2.83
CA GLU A 53 -0.93 -11.02 4.12
C GLU A 53 -0.41 -12.45 4.22
N ARG A 54 0.78 -12.59 4.79
CA ARG A 54 1.41 -13.87 5.11
C ARG A 54 1.70 -13.92 6.60
N GLU A 55 1.03 -14.84 7.29
CA GLU A 55 1.22 -15.06 8.73
C GLU A 55 0.90 -13.81 9.58
N GLY A 56 -0.10 -13.03 9.14
CA GLY A 56 -0.57 -11.82 9.83
C GLY A 56 0.28 -10.56 9.55
N ARG A 57 1.09 -10.59 8.49
CA ARG A 57 1.93 -9.47 8.03
C ARG A 57 1.80 -9.25 6.53
#